data_AF-A0A1Q2D5X5-F1
#
_entry.id   AF-A0A1Q2D5X5-F1
#
_cell.length_a   1.000
_cell.length_b   1.000
_cell.length_c   1.000
_cell.angle_alpha   90.00
_cell.angle_beta   90.00
_cell.angle_gamma   90.00
#
_symmetry.space_group_name_H-M   'P 1'
#
loop_
_entity.id
_entity.type
_entity.pdbx_description
1 polymer ?
#
loop_
_entity_poly.entity_id
_entity_poly.type
_entity_poly.pdbx_seq_one_letter_code
_entity_poly.pdbx_strand_id
1 'polypeptide(L)' 'MTELKKQITKLVNEAKKETDRLEDRRQENLGNSIDFIENEIQIQRLAATIEAYEEVLDLM' A
#
# COMPACT_ATOMS: atom_id res chain seq x y z
N MET A 1 7.49 6.08 -22.39
CA MET A 1 7.07 6.21 -20.98
C MET A 1 7.94 7.28 -20.34
N THR A 2 7.34 8.34 -19.79
CA THR A 2 8.05 9.47 -19.16
C THR A 2 8.75 9.02 -17.87
N GLU A 3 9.80 9.72 -17.46
CA GLU A 3 10.55 9.40 -16.23
C GLU A 3 9.66 9.49 -14.98
N LEU A 4 8.78 10.50 -14.93
CA LEU A 4 7.78 10.64 -13.88
C LEU A 4 6.81 9.44 -13.82
N LYS A 5 6.33 8.95 -14.99
CA LYS A 5 5.45 7.77 -15.05
C LYS A 5 6.14 6.53 -14.48
N LYS A 6 7.44 6.33 -14.78
CA LYS A 6 8.22 5.23 -14.19
C LYS A 6 8.36 5.34 -12.67
N GLN A 7 8.60 6.55 -12.16
CA GLN A 7 8.73 6.79 -10.72
C GLN A 7 7.42 6.50 -9.98
N ILE A 8 6.29 6.98 -10.51
CA ILE A 8 4.98 6.72 -9.89
C ILE A 8 4.63 5.23 -9.96
N THR A 9 4.88 4.55 -11.08
CA THR A 9 4.70 3.09 -11.17
C THR A 9 5.56 2.35 -10.15
N LYS A 10 6.79 2.80 -9.89
CA LYS A 10 7.64 2.22 -8.84
C LYS A 10 7.03 2.41 -7.45
N LEU A 11 6.52 3.60 -7.14
CA LEU A 11 5.86 3.90 -5.86
C LEU A 11 4.60 3.04 -5.65
N VAL A 12 3.78 2.87 -6.68
CA VAL A 12 2.61 1.97 -6.65
C VAL A 12 3.05 0.54 -6.31
N ASN A 13 4.08 0.02 -6.99
CA ASN A 13 4.56 -1.34 -6.77
C ASN A 13 5.15 -1.54 -5.38
N GLU A 14 5.84 -0.53 -4.84
CA GLU A 14 6.38 -0.57 -3.48
C GLU A 14 5.26 -0.56 -2.43
N ALA A 15 4.24 0.29 -2.61
CA ALA A 15 3.08 0.35 -1.72
C ALA A 15 2.25 -0.95 -1.74
N LYS A 16 2.07 -1.57 -2.92
CA LYS A 16 1.39 -2.87 -3.06
C LYS A 16 2.15 -3.97 -2.30
N LYS A 17 3.47 -4.05 -2.48
CA LYS A 17 4.31 -5.02 -1.75
C LYS A 17 4.28 -4.85 -0.24
N GLU A 18 4.15 -3.62 0.24
CA GLU A 18 4.04 -3.37 1.68
C GLU A 18 2.66 -3.74 2.21
N THR A 19 1.61 -3.51 1.42
CA THR A 19 0.25 -3.97 1.74
C THR A 19 0.23 -5.50 1.88
N ASP A 20 0.80 -6.23 0.92
CA ASP A 20 0.88 -7.70 0.97
C ASP A 20 1.58 -8.17 2.26
N ARG A 21 2.71 -7.55 2.63
CA ARG A 21 3.45 -7.89 3.86
C ARG A 21 2.65 -7.64 5.13
N LEU A 22 1.88 -6.55 5.16
CA LEU A 22 1.03 -6.20 6.29
C LEU A 22 -0.16 -7.16 6.42
N GLU A 23 -0.74 -7.56 5.29
CA GLU A 23 -1.80 -8.58 5.24
C GLU A 23 -1.30 -9.95 5.72
N ASP A 24 -0.09 -10.35 5.35
CA ASP A 24 0.55 -11.58 5.86
C ASP A 24 0.74 -11.49 7.37
N ARG A 25 1.32 -10.38 7.87
CA ARG A 25 1.53 -10.16 9.31
C ARG A 25 0.22 -10.15 10.11
N ARG A 26 -0.87 -9.68 9.50
CA ARG A 26 -2.20 -9.70 10.11
C ARG A 26 -2.68 -11.14 10.36
N GLN A 27 -2.37 -12.07 9.47
CA GLN A 27 -2.74 -13.47 9.64
C GLN A 27 -1.94 -14.15 10.76
N GLU A 28 -0.70 -13.72 10.99
CA GLU A 28 0.18 -14.30 12.00
C GLU A 28 -0.13 -13.83 13.44
N ASN A 29 -0.65 -12.60 13.61
CA ASN A 29 -0.66 -11.92 14.90
C ASN A 29 -2.07 -11.66 15.49
N LEU A 30 -2.95 -12.66 15.42
CA LEU A 30 -4.36 -12.57 15.87
C LEU A 30 -4.55 -12.37 17.39
N GLY A 31 -3.49 -12.51 18.19
CA GLY A 31 -3.57 -12.45 19.66
C GLY A 31 -3.45 -11.06 20.28
N ASN A 32 -2.96 -10.06 19.53
CA ASN A 32 -2.78 -8.69 20.03
C ASN A 32 -3.67 -7.71 19.26
N SER A 33 -4.75 -7.29 19.89
CA SER A 33 -5.76 -6.41 19.28
C SER A 33 -5.24 -5.02 18.92
N ILE A 34 -4.23 -4.50 19.63
CA ILE A 34 -3.62 -3.20 19.31
C ILE A 34 -2.78 -3.32 18.04
N ASP A 35 -1.90 -4.34 17.96
CA ASP A 35 -1.09 -4.59 16.77
C ASP A 35 -1.95 -4.83 15.53
N PHE A 36 -3.08 -5.53 15.70
CA PHE A 36 -4.06 -5.74 14.63
C PHE A 36 -4.65 -4.43 14.12
N ILE A 37 -5.12 -3.56 15.02
CA ILE A 37 -5.72 -2.27 14.66
C ILE A 37 -4.69 -1.36 13.97
N GLU A 38 -3.46 -1.29 14.48
CA GLU A 38 -2.39 -0.50 13.87
C GLU A 38 -2.04 -1.02 12.47
N ASN A 39 -2.04 -2.34 12.29
CA ASN A 39 -1.83 -2.97 11.00
C ASN A 39 -2.95 -2.60 10.00
N GLU A 40 -4.22 -2.72 10.40
CA GLU A 40 -5.37 -2.32 9.57
C GLU A 40 -5.32 -0.85 9.15
N ILE A 41 -4.95 0.06 10.06
CA ILE A 41 -4.78 1.48 9.74
C ILE A 41 -3.66 1.68 8.70
N GLN A 42 -2.56 0.92 8.79
CA GLN A 42 -1.45 1.00 7.83
C GLN A 42 -1.88 0.47 6.45
N ILE A 43 -2.61 -0.64 6.40
CA ILE A 43 -3.18 -1.20 5.15
C ILE A 43 -4.09 -0.17 4.48
N GLN A 44 -5.01 0.45 5.24
CA GLN A 44 -5.95 1.45 4.69
C GLN A 44 -5.21 2.67 4.12
N ARG A 45 -4.15 3.14 4.78
CA ARG A 45 -3.33 4.27 4.29
C ARG A 45 -2.59 3.93 3.00
N LEU A 46 -2.05 2.71 2.90
CA LEU A 46 -1.38 2.25 1.68
C LEU A 46 -2.36 2.08 0.53
N ALA A 47 -3.56 1.55 0.79
CA ALA A 47 -4.62 1.44 -0.21
C ALA A 47 -4.99 2.81 -0.81
N ALA A 48 -5.22 3.81 0.04
CA ALA A 48 -5.49 5.18 -0.41
C ALA A 48 -4.32 5.80 -1.18
N THR A 49 -3.07 5.47 -0.78
CA THR A 49 -1.87 5.94 -1.48
C THR A 49 -1.74 5.32 -2.88
N ILE A 50 -2.05 4.02 -3.00
CA ILE A 50 -2.07 3.32 -4.29
C ILE A 50 -3.12 3.93 -5.21
N GLU A 51 -4.34 4.12 -4.72
CA GLU A 51 -5.44 4.74 -5.47
C GLU A 51 -5.04 6.12 -6.00
N ALA A 52 -4.48 6.98 -5.14
CA ALA A 52 -4.03 8.31 -5.54
C ALA A 52 -2.93 8.26 -6.62
N TYR A 53 -1.98 7.32 -6.53
CA TYR A 53 -0.94 7.18 -7.56
C TYR A 53 -1.48 6.62 -8.87
N GLU A 54 -2.46 5.71 -8.82
CA GLU A 54 -3.13 5.16 -9.99
C GLU A 54 -3.96 6.25 -10.70
N GLU A 55 -4.70 7.08 -9.97
CA GLU A 55 -5.40 8.24 -10.51
C GLU A 55 -4.43 9.20 -11.24
N VAL A 56 -3.27 9.48 -10.65
CA VAL A 56 -2.26 10.33 -11.29
C VAL A 56 -1.68 9.69 -12.55
N LEU A 57 -1.50 8.36 -12.57
CA LEU A 57 -1.01 7.64 -13.75
C LEU A 57 -2.03 7.65 -14.90
N ASP A 58 -3.33 7.62 -14.59
CA ASP A 58 -4.41 7.67 -15.57
C ASP A 58 -4.53 9.05 -16.25
N LEU A 59 -4.07 10.10 -15.58
CA LEU A 59 -3.99 11.46 -16.14
C LEU A 59 -2.77 11.68 -17.07
N MET A 60 -1.89 10.68 -17.25
CA MET A 60 -0.62 10.77 -18.01
C MET A 60 -0.58 9.94 -19.30
#